data_AF-A0A1C3F4M2-F1
#
_entry.id   AF-A0A1C3F4M2-F1
#
_cell.length_a   1.000
_cell.length_b   1.000
_cell.length_c   1.000
_cell.angle_alpha   90.00
_cell.angle_beta   90.00
_cell.angle_gamma   90.00
#
_symmetry.space_group_name_H-M   'P 1'
#
loop_
_entity.id
_entity.type
_entity.pdbx_description
1 polymer ?
#
loop_
_entity_poly.entity_id
_entity_poly.type
_entity_poly.pdbx_seq_one_letter_code
_entity_poly.pdbx_strand_id
1 'polypeptide(L)' 'MVVIENKSNGERFLVDLLKGQTYDKELYTKITYEVPLKKEFWNLPRLTKSK' A
#
# COMPACT_ATOMS: atom_id res chain seq x y z
N MET A 1 7.14 -3.68 -3.44
CA MET A 1 6.14 -3.19 -2.47
C MET A 1 5.97 -1.68 -2.60
N VAL A 2 4.76 -1.20 -2.38
CA VAL A 2 4.39 0.23 -2.35
C VAL A 2 3.51 0.48 -1.13
N VAL A 3 3.49 1.71 -0.62
CA VAL A 3 2.52 2.15 0.37
C VAL A 3 1.42 2.91 -0.35
N ILE A 4 0.19 2.57 0.02
CA ILE A 4 -1.01 3.27 -0.39
C ILE A 4 -1.69 3.88 0.84
N GLU A 5 -2.43 4.94 0.63
CA GLU A 5 -3.22 5.63 1.65
C GLU A 5 -4.67 5.67 1.21
N ASN A 6 -5.58 5.32 2.12
CA ASN A 6 -7.02 5.38 1.91
C ASN A 6 -7.48 6.85 1.91
N LYS A 7 -8.16 7.26 0.85
CA LYS A 7 -8.58 8.66 0.66
C LYS A 7 -9.65 9.12 1.66
N SER A 8 -10.42 8.20 2.25
CA SER A 8 -11.52 8.53 3.16
C SER A 8 -11.09 8.68 4.61
N ASN A 9 -10.13 7.88 5.07
CA ASN A 9 -9.74 7.84 6.49
C ASN A 9 -8.23 8.01 6.75
N GLY A 10 -7.41 8.11 5.69
CA GLY A 10 -5.96 8.28 5.81
C GLY A 10 -5.20 7.03 6.25
N GLU A 11 -5.85 5.87 6.36
CA GLU A 11 -5.16 4.63 6.72
C GLU A 11 -4.17 4.20 5.64
N ARG A 12 -3.02 3.68 6.09
CA ARG A 12 -1.91 3.31 5.20
C ARG A 12 -1.69 1.82 5.17
N PHE A 13 -1.49 1.30 3.97
CA PHE A 13 -1.30 -0.13 3.73
C PHE A 13 -0.11 -0.40 2.83
N LEU A 14 0.55 -1.52 3.08
CA LEU A 14 1.56 -2.09 2.20
C LEU A 14 0.91 -2.98 1.13
N VAL A 15 1.29 -2.77 -0.12
CA VAL A 15 0.90 -3.62 -1.24
C VAL A 15 2.12 -4.13 -1.97
N ASP A 16 2.16 -5.43 -2.24
CA ASP A 16 3.20 -6.05 -3.04
C ASP A 16 2.77 -6.23 -4.50
N LEU A 17 2.94 -5.17 -5.30
CA LEU A 17 2.65 -5.19 -6.74
C LEU A 17 3.48 -6.26 -7.49
N LEU A 18 4.69 -6.59 -7.01
CA LEU A 18 5.54 -7.61 -7.64
C LEU A 18 5.00 -9.03 -7.44
N LYS A 19 4.22 -9.25 -6.38
CA LYS A 19 3.51 -10.51 -6.12
C LYS A 19 2.11 -10.55 -6.73
N GLY A 20 1.80 -9.63 -7.65
CA GLY A 20 0.49 -9.55 -8.31
C GLY A 20 -0.64 -9.02 -7.42
N GLN A 21 -0.33 -8.45 -6.25
CA GLN A 21 -1.35 -7.74 -5.47
C GLN A 21 -1.75 -6.44 -6.19
N THR A 22 -2.98 -6.01 -5.98
CA THR A 22 -3.52 -4.77 -6.52
C THR A 22 -4.38 -4.10 -5.47
N TYR A 23 -4.68 -2.82 -5.69
CA TYR A 23 -5.54 -2.01 -4.85
C TYR A 23 -6.49 -1.20 -5.71
N ASP A 24 -7.62 -0.81 -5.12
CA ASP A 24 -8.58 0.06 -5.77
C ASP A 24 -8.04 1.49 -5.85
N LYS A 25 -7.85 2.02 -7.06
CA LYS A 25 -7.31 3.37 -7.28
C LYS A 25 -8.34 4.47 -7.01
N GLU A 26 -9.62 4.13 -6.93
CA GLU A 26 -10.68 5.06 -6.55
C GLU A 26 -10.63 5.30 -5.04
N LEU A 27 -10.40 4.24 -4.24
CA LEU A 27 -10.34 4.30 -2.78
C LEU A 27 -8.95 4.68 -2.24
N TYR A 28 -7.88 4.29 -2.93
CA TYR A 28 -6.51 4.44 -2.43
C TYR A 28 -5.60 5.24 -3.36
N THR A 29 -4.68 5.99 -2.77
CA THR A 29 -3.61 6.73 -3.47
C THR A 29 -2.26 6.12 -3.13
N LYS A 30 -1.41 5.89 -4.14
CA LYS A 30 -0.02 5.48 -3.90
C LYS A 30 0.78 6.69 -3.41
N ILE A 31 1.39 6.57 -2.23
CA ILE A 31 2.15 7.66 -1.60
C ILE A 31 3.66 7.46 -1.68
N THR A 32 4.13 6.27 -2.02
CA THR A 32 5.57 5.99 -2.15
C THR A 32 5.99 5.93 -3.61
N TYR A 33 6.97 6.75 -3.97
CA TYR A 33 7.57 6.78 -5.31
C TYR A 33 9.00 6.18 -5.32
N GLU A 34 9.55 5.86 -4.15
CA GLU A 34 10.92 5.39 -3.98
C GLU A 34 10.99 3.88 -3.70
N VAL A 35 11.99 3.23 -4.31
CA VAL A 35 12.37 1.83 -4.08
C VAL A 35 13.88 1.81 -3.79
N PRO A 36 14.35 1.20 -2.68
CA PRO A 36 13.61 0.43 -1.68
C PRO A 36 12.78 1.30 -0.72
N LEU A 37 11.68 0.73 -0.21
CA LEU A 37 10.85 1.37 0.81
C LEU A 37 11.65 1.62 2.11
N LYS A 38 11.51 2.82 2.67
CA LYS A 38 12.06 3.16 3.99
C LYS A 38 11.58 2.16 5.04
N LYS A 39 12.46 1.80 5.99
CA LYS A 39 12.20 0.79 7.05
C LYS A 39 10.92 1.07 7.84
N GLU A 40 10.59 2.34 8.07
CA GLU A 40 9.36 2.77 8.77
C GLU A 40 8.07 2.20 8.16
N PHE A 41 8.05 2.03 6.83
CA PHE A 41 6.85 1.55 6.14
C PHE A 41 6.68 0.04 6.20
N TRP A 42 7.71 -0.72 6.56
CA TRP A 42 7.66 -2.19 6.61
C TRP A 42 6.72 -2.74 7.69
N ASN A 43 6.40 -1.92 8.69
CA ASN A 43 5.50 -2.27 9.79
C ASN A 43 4.02 -2.00 9.48
N LEU A 44 3.69 -1.41 8.32
CA LEU A 44 2.31 -1.14 7.95
C LEU A 44 1.51 -2.43 7.68
N PRO A 45 0.20 -2.43 7.97
CA PRO A 45 -0.66 -3.56 7.62
C PRO A 45 -0.63 -3.80 6.11
N ARG A 46 -0.67 -5.06 5.71
CA ARG A 46 -0.70 -5.43 4.28
C ARG A 46 -2.14 -5.40 3.79
N LEU A 47 -2.38 -4.81 2.62
CA LEU A 47 -3.66 -4.92 1.93
C LEU A 47 -3.77 -6.31 1.30
N THR A 48 -3.99 -7.33 2.11
CA THR A 48 -4.38 -8.65 1.61
C THR A 48 -5.84 -8.57 1.18
N LYS A 49 -6.14 -8.88 -0.09
CA LYS A 49 -7.53 -9.16 -0.48
C LYS A 49 -8.04 -10.24 0.49
N SER A 50 -9.08 -9.93 1.28
CA SER A 50 -9.84 -10.98 1.95
C SER A 50 -10.28 -11.95 0.86
N LYS A 51 -9.96 -13.22 1.08
CA LYS A 51 -10.22 -14.33 0.18
C LYS A 51 -11.72 -14.55 0.00
#